data_AF-A0A3D1VQ00-F1
#
_entry.id   AF-A0A3D1VQ00-F1
#
_cell.length_a   1.000
_cell.length_b   1.000
_cell.length_c   1.000
_cell.angle_alpha   90.00
_cell.angle_beta   90.00
_cell.angle_gamma   90.00
#
_symmetry.space_group_name_H-M   'P 1'
#
loop_
_entity.id
_entity.type
_entity.pdbx_description
1 polymer ?
#
loop_
_entity_poly.entity_id
_entity_poly.type
_entity_poly.pdbx_seq_one_letter_code
_entity_poly.pdbx_strand_id
1 'polypeptide(L)' 'WVNREGRIVGLLSNLPPCPPSRGDDCPMYGGSFIARHFVEFSAGTIARLNLKIGDRLSWDIELDDGRRVQTPTER' A
#
# COMPACT_ATOMS: atom_id res chain seq x y z
N TRP A 1 2.46 -2.88 -2.29
CA TRP A 1 2.14 -4.29 -1.98
C TRP A 1 2.89 -4.74 -0.74
N VAL A 2 2.21 -5.36 0.21
CA VAL A 2 2.73 -5.68 1.54
C VAL A 2 2.46 -7.16 1.88
N ASN A 3 3.47 -7.87 2.37
CA ASN A 3 3.33 -9.27 2.79
C ASN A 3 2.71 -9.41 4.19
N ARG A 4 2.60 -10.66 4.68
CA ARG A 4 1.99 -10.96 6.00
C ARG A 4 2.78 -10.35 7.17
N GLU A 5 4.08 -10.16 7.03
CA GLU A 5 4.97 -9.61 8.06
C GLU A 5 4.98 -8.08 8.10
N GLY A 6 4.21 -7.43 7.22
CA GLY A 6 4.17 -5.98 7.06
C GLY A 6 5.29 -5.44 6.17
N ARG A 7 5.99 -6.27 5.40
CA ARG A 7 7.09 -5.81 4.54
C ARG A 7 6.60 -5.46 3.14
N ILE A 8 7.12 -4.37 2.60
CA ILE A 8 6.90 -3.97 1.21
C ILE A 8 7.56 -5.00 0.30
N VAL A 9 6.76 -5.65 -0.56
CA VAL A 9 7.22 -6.64 -1.55
C VAL A 9 7.06 -6.17 -2.99
N GLY A 10 6.40 -5.03 -3.19
CA GLY A 10 6.23 -4.42 -4.50
C GLY A 10 5.83 -2.95 -4.36
N LEU A 11 6.44 -2.11 -5.18
CA LEU A 11 6.15 -0.68 -5.30
C LEU A 11 5.81 -0.36 -6.74
N LEU A 12 4.74 0.39 -6.93
CA LEU A 12 4.37 0.98 -8.20
C LEU A 12 4.27 2.48 -7.96
N SER A 13 4.91 3.27 -8.80
CA SER A 13 5.04 4.72 -8.63
C SER A 13 4.62 5.44 -9.90
N ASN A 14 4.12 6.67 -9.76
CA ASN A 14 3.70 7.52 -10.88
C ASN A 14 2.67 6.83 -11.80
N LEU A 15 1.76 6.06 -11.22
CA LEU A 15 0.64 5.49 -11.95
C LEU A 15 -0.27 6.62 -12.43
N PRO A 16 -0.61 6.67 -13.73
CA PRO A 16 -1.56 7.66 -14.23
C PRO A 16 -2.95 7.39 -13.62
N PRO A 17 -3.79 8.43 -13.48
CA PRO A 17 -5.20 8.20 -13.15
C PRO A 17 -5.85 7.34 -14.23
N CYS A 18 -6.89 6.59 -13.86
CA CYS A 18 -7.67 5.85 -14.86
C CYS A 18 -8.17 6.82 -15.95
N PRO A 19 -8.05 6.45 -17.24
CA PRO A 19 -8.47 7.33 -18.32
C PRO A 19 -9.97 7.62 -18.22
N PRO A 20 -10.41 8.88 -18.36
CA PRO A 20 -11.83 9.24 -18.27
C PRO A 20 -12.70 8.63 -19.39
N SER A 21 -12.08 8.22 -20.50
CA SER A 21 -12.76 7.57 -21.64
C SER A 21 -13.03 6.07 -21.45
N ARG A 22 -12.54 5.48 -20.35
CA ARG A 22 -12.57 4.04 -20.10
C ARG A 22 -12.95 3.79 -18.65
N GLY A 23 -14.25 3.93 -18.34
CA GLY A 23 -14.78 3.76 -16.98
C GLY A 23 -14.24 2.53 -16.25
N ASP A 24 -14.43 1.34 -16.84
CA ASP A 24 -14.08 0.05 -16.22
C ASP A 24 -12.76 -0.58 -16.72
N ASP A 25 -12.11 0.03 -17.72
CA ASP A 25 -10.95 -0.55 -18.42
C ASP A 25 -9.63 0.06 -17.88
N CYS A 26 -9.56 0.17 -16.55
CA CYS A 26 -8.37 0.56 -15.82
C CYS A 26 -7.31 -0.55 -15.92
N PRO A 27 -6.02 -0.22 -16.06
CA PRO A 27 -4.97 -1.23 -16.05
C PRO A 27 -4.99 -2.01 -14.72
N MET A 28 -4.90 -3.34 -14.80
CA MET A 28 -4.71 -4.17 -13.62
C MET A 28 -3.24 -4.11 -13.17
N TYR A 29 -3.03 -3.72 -11.92
CA TYR A 29 -1.70 -3.61 -11.30
C TYR A 29 -1.37 -4.75 -10.33
N GLY A 30 -2.34 -5.65 -10.10
CA GLY A 30 -2.21 -6.81 -9.22
C GLY A 30 -1.68 -8.07 -9.91
N GLY A 31 -1.39 -9.09 -9.13
CA GLY A 31 -0.98 -10.42 -9.62
C GLY A 31 0.53 -10.63 -9.80
N SER A 32 1.33 -9.55 -9.81
CA SER A 32 2.79 -9.65 -9.93
C SER A 32 3.52 -9.92 -8.61
N PHE A 33 2.84 -9.80 -7.47
CA PHE A 33 3.45 -9.91 -6.14
C PHE A 33 2.60 -10.79 -5.21
N ILE A 34 3.25 -11.69 -4.47
CA ILE A 34 2.59 -12.41 -3.37
C ILE A 34 2.46 -11.45 -2.19
N ALA A 35 1.26 -10.89 -2.02
CA ALA A 35 0.96 -9.87 -1.02
C ALA A 35 -0.27 -10.25 -0.20
N ARG A 36 -0.31 -9.77 1.05
CA ARG A 36 -1.49 -9.87 1.92
C ARG A 36 -2.45 -8.70 1.70
N HIS A 37 -1.90 -7.53 1.44
CA HIS A 37 -2.66 -6.30 1.17
C HIS A 37 -1.82 -5.30 0.36
N PHE A 38 -2.43 -4.21 -0.07
CA PHE A 38 -1.74 -3.05 -0.64
C PHE A 38 -2.26 -1.77 0.00
N VAL A 39 -1.47 -0.69 -0.12
CA VAL A 39 -1.79 0.65 0.36
C VAL A 39 -1.54 1.58 -0.80
N GLU A 40 -2.50 2.46 -1.07
CA GLU A 40 -2.38 3.49 -2.08
C GLU A 40 -2.01 4.81 -1.41
N PHE A 41 -1.14 5.57 -2.07
CA PHE A 41 -0.71 6.88 -1.61
C PHE A 41 -0.92 7.88 -2.73
N SER A 42 -1.11 9.15 -2.36
CA SER A 42 -1.01 10.25 -3.32
C SER A 42 0.33 10.19 -4.06
N ALA A 43 0.30 10.50 -5.36
CA ALA A 43 1.48 10.48 -6.22
C ALA A 43 2.66 11.26 -5.60
N GLY A 44 3.87 10.75 -5.76
CA GLY A 44 5.10 11.33 -5.18
C GLY A 44 5.38 10.95 -3.72
N THR A 45 4.42 10.38 -2.98
CA THR A 45 4.61 10.01 -1.57
C THR A 45 5.73 8.98 -1.36
N ILE A 46 5.80 7.96 -2.22
CA ILE A 46 6.85 6.92 -2.16
C ILE A 46 8.25 7.55 -2.24
N ALA A 47 8.46 8.48 -3.17
CA ALA A 47 9.73 9.17 -3.35
C ALA A 47 10.04 10.12 -2.19
N ARG A 48 9.05 10.91 -1.74
CA ARG A 48 9.20 11.85 -0.62
C ARG A 48 9.59 11.17 0.68
N LEU A 49 9.02 9.99 0.95
CA LEU A 49 9.32 9.20 2.14
C LEU A 49 10.49 8.22 1.93
N ASN A 50 11.03 8.13 0.72
CA ASN A 50 12.10 7.20 0.34
C ASN A 50 11.78 5.74 0.71
N LEU A 51 10.53 5.31 0.48
CA LEU A 51 10.09 3.94 0.77
C LEU A 51 10.75 2.95 -0.21
N LYS A 52 11.16 1.80 0.31
CA LYS A 52 11.87 0.76 -0.43
C LYS A 52 11.21 -0.61 -0.25
N ILE A 53 11.50 -1.52 -1.19
CA ILE A 53 11.19 -2.94 -0.99
C ILE A 53 11.96 -3.43 0.24
N GLY A 54 11.29 -4.17 1.11
CA GLY A 54 11.82 -4.69 2.37
C GLY A 54 11.50 -3.83 3.60
N ASP A 55 11.22 -2.54 3.41
CA ASP A 55 10.77 -1.65 4.49
C ASP A 55 9.47 -2.17 5.11
N ARG A 56 9.27 -1.86 6.39
CA ARG A 56 8.11 -2.29 7.15
C ARG A 56 7.07 -1.18 7.21
N LEU A 57 5.84 -1.51 6.82
CA LEU A 57 4.67 -0.68 7.05
C LEU A 57 3.96 -1.18 8.31
N SER A 58 3.64 -0.23 9.17
CA SER A 58 2.97 -0.43 10.44
C SER A 58 1.80 0.54 10.57
N TRP A 59 0.80 0.14 11.33
CA TRP A 59 -0.33 1.00 11.70
C TRP A 59 -0.20 1.29 13.19
N ASP A 60 -0.33 2.54 13.60
CA ASP A 60 -0.66 2.92 14.97
C ASP A 60 -1.88 3.84 14.83
N ILE A 61 -3.06 3.22 14.81
CA ILE A 61 -4.32 3.91 14.53
C ILE A 61 -5.30 3.67 15.67
N GLU A 62 -6.10 4.69 15.97
CA GLU A 62 -7.29 4.59 16.80
C GLU A 62 -8.51 4.55 15.89
N LEU A 63 -9.36 3.55 16.08
CA LEU A 63 -10.62 3.41 15.36
C LEU A 63 -11.69 4.29 16.02
N ASP A 64 -12.77 4.58 15.30
CA ASP A 64 -13.88 5.42 15.81
C ASP A 64 -14.54 4.88 17.08
N ASP A 65 -14.39 3.57 17.34
CA ASP A 65 -14.87 2.91 18.57
C ASP A 65 -13.85 2.94 19.73
N GLY A 66 -12.75 3.67 19.58
CA GLY A 66 -11.67 3.82 20.56
C GLY A 66 -10.69 2.65 20.60
N ARG A 67 -10.87 1.60 19.79
CA ARG A 67 -9.89 0.51 19.73
C ARG A 67 -8.61 0.98 19.06
N ARG A 68 -7.47 0.60 19.63
CA ARG A 68 -6.16 0.81 19.00
C ARG A 68 -5.77 -0.41 18.18
N VAL A 69 -5.35 -0.16 16.95
CA VAL A 69 -4.78 -1.16 16.05
C VAL A 69 -3.31 -0.83 15.86
N GLN A 70 -2.46 -1.65 16.46
CA GLN A 70 -1.04 -1.65 16.19
C GLN A 70 -0.68 -2.85 15.33
N THR A 71 -0.17 -2.57 14.13
CA THR A 71 0.37 -3.62 13.27
C THR A 71 1.78 -3.30 12.85
N PRO A 72 2.60 -4.30 12.58
CA PRO A 72 2.40 -5.68 13.02
C PRO A 72 2.40 -5.71 14.55
N THR A 73 1.48 -6.50 15.13
CA THR A 73 1.45 -6.71 16.58
C THR A 73 2.85 -7.15 17.02
N GLU A 74 3.42 -6.46 17.99
CA GLU A 74 4.61 -6.98 18.68
C GLU A 74 4.26 -8.40 19.12
N ARG A 75 5.13 -9.36 18.77
CA ARG A 75 4.93 -10.75 19.19
C ARG A 75 5.34 -10.90 20.64
#